data_AF-A0AA46PQ56-F1
#
_entry.id   AF-A0AA46PQ56-F1
#
_cell.length_a   1.000
_cell.length_b   1.000
_cell.length_c   1.000
_cell.angle_alpha   90.00
_cell.angle_beta   90.00
_cell.angle_gamma   90.00
#
_symmetry.space_group_name_H-M   'P 1'
#
loop_
_entity.id
_entity.type
_entity.pdbx_description
1 polymer ?
#
loop_
_entity_poly.entity_id
_entity_poly.type
_entity_poly.pdbx_seq_one_letter_code
_entity_poly.pdbx_strand_id
1 'polypeptide(L)'
;MAIHELYAYLCVRDAAAAMAFYARAFGARELFRLTEPDGRIGHAEVDLDGHTLMLSEEYPDMGVRSPEHLGATPVTLHLHVDDADALVARALAAGGTLERGMQDHFYGERSGTVRDPFGHRWLIGHAIESVTPEEMQRRYTGLFAKAETT
;
A
#
# COMPACT_ATOMS: atom_id res chain seq x y z
N MET A 1 17.74 -9.76 22.16
CA MET A 1 16.60 -10.28 21.38
C MET A 1 16.73 -9.74 19.96
N ALA A 2 16.49 -10.55 18.94
CA ALA A 2 16.53 -10.12 17.55
C ALA A 2 15.12 -10.12 16.97
N ILE A 3 14.78 -9.07 16.21
CA ILE A 3 13.59 -9.07 15.36
C ILE A 3 14.02 -9.74 14.06
N HIS A 4 13.28 -10.77 13.64
CA HIS A 4 13.60 -11.51 12.42
C HIS A 4 12.86 -10.92 11.21
N GLU A 5 11.59 -10.58 11.39
CA GLU A 5 10.69 -10.16 10.31
C GLU A 5 9.67 -9.14 10.85
N LEU A 6 9.12 -8.33 9.94
CA LEU A 6 8.06 -7.35 10.21
C LEU A 6 7.10 -7.38 9.02
N TYR A 7 5.81 -7.58 9.30
CA TYR A 7 4.77 -7.60 8.27
C TYR A 7 3.73 -6.54 8.56
N ALA A 8 3.19 -5.95 7.48
CA ALA A 8 1.94 -5.23 7.59
C ALA A 8 0.79 -6.24 7.77
N TYR A 9 -0.16 -5.89 8.63
CA TYR A 9 -1.37 -6.67 8.86
C TYR A 9 -2.58 -5.80 8.55
N LEU A 10 -3.28 -6.11 7.47
CA LEU A 10 -4.42 -5.34 7.00
C LEU A 10 -5.72 -5.90 7.54
N CYS A 11 -6.57 -5.02 8.06
CA CYS A 11 -7.97 -5.35 8.33
C CYS A 11 -8.83 -4.88 7.16
N VAL A 12 -9.65 -5.76 6.61
CA VAL A 12 -10.57 -5.47 5.51
C VAL A 12 -11.96 -6.01 5.86
N ARG A 13 -13.02 -5.59 5.17
CA ARG A 13 -14.36 -6.14 5.42
C ARG A 13 -14.64 -7.47 4.74
N ASP A 14 -13.92 -7.75 3.65
CA ASP A 14 -14.01 -8.98 2.87
C ASP A 14 -12.59 -9.35 2.42
N ALA A 15 -11.99 -10.32 3.10
CA ALA A 15 -10.60 -10.69 2.83
C ALA A 15 -10.45 -11.51 1.55
N ALA A 16 -11.46 -12.29 1.17
CA ALA A 16 -11.44 -13.02 -0.08
C ALA A 16 -11.42 -12.07 -1.28
N ALA A 17 -12.26 -11.03 -1.25
CA ALA A 17 -12.26 -9.98 -2.26
C ALA A 17 -10.96 -9.18 -2.27
N ALA A 18 -10.38 -8.91 -1.09
CA ALA A 18 -9.09 -8.22 -0.99
C ALA A 18 -7.94 -9.02 -1.60
N MET A 19 -7.83 -10.30 -1.26
CA MET A 19 -6.85 -11.20 -1.86
C MET A 19 -7.03 -11.29 -3.38
N ALA A 20 -8.27 -11.37 -3.87
CA ALA A 20 -8.53 -11.38 -5.30
C ALA A 20 -8.15 -10.05 -5.98
N PHE A 21 -8.36 -8.91 -5.32
CA PHE A 21 -7.86 -7.62 -5.80
C PHE A 21 -6.33 -7.60 -5.84
N TYR A 22 -5.65 -7.98 -4.76
CA TYR A 22 -4.18 -8.00 -4.71
C TYR A 22 -3.58 -8.95 -5.75
N ALA A 23 -4.22 -10.09 -6.02
CA ALA A 23 -3.82 -11.00 -7.09
C ALA A 23 -3.87 -10.31 -8.47
N ARG A 24 -4.96 -9.61 -8.79
CA ARG A 24 -5.10 -8.90 -10.08
C ARG A 24 -4.25 -7.64 -10.18
N ALA A 25 -4.20 -6.86 -9.12
CA ALA A 25 -3.55 -5.55 -9.06
C ALA A 25 -2.04 -5.67 -8.88
N PHE A 26 -1.59 -6.57 -8.02
CA PHE A 26 -0.19 -6.68 -7.59
C PHE A 26 0.45 -8.03 -7.92
N GLY A 27 -0.30 -8.98 -8.49
CA GLY A 27 0.24 -10.31 -8.79
C GLY A 27 0.33 -11.20 -7.55
N ALA A 28 -0.36 -10.80 -6.47
CA ALA A 28 -0.27 -11.48 -5.19
C ALA A 28 -0.67 -12.96 -5.30
N ARG A 29 0.07 -13.82 -4.62
CA ARG A 29 -0.21 -15.25 -4.51
C ARG A 29 -0.58 -15.60 -3.10
N GLU A 30 -1.67 -16.33 -2.93
CA GLU A 30 -2.01 -16.84 -1.60
C GLU A 30 -0.95 -17.82 -1.11
N LEU A 31 -0.53 -17.61 0.14
CA LEU A 31 0.36 -18.50 0.88
C LEU A 31 -0.43 -19.34 1.88
N PHE A 32 -1.35 -18.71 2.60
CA PHE A 32 -2.03 -19.32 3.74
C PHE A 32 -3.37 -18.64 4.03
N ARG A 33 -4.34 -19.40 4.56
CA ARG A 33 -5.58 -18.86 5.12
C ARG A 33 -6.13 -19.74 6.25
N LEU A 34 -6.76 -19.08 7.22
CA LEU A 34 -7.61 -19.68 8.27
C LEU A 34 -9.01 -19.10 8.14
N THR A 35 -9.98 -19.99 7.99
CA THR A 35 -11.40 -19.64 7.80
C THR A 35 -12.21 -20.19 8.96
N GLU A 36 -13.09 -19.36 9.51
CA GLU A 36 -14.05 -19.73 10.54
C GLU A 36 -15.20 -20.59 9.99
N PRO A 37 -15.98 -21.29 10.85
CA PRO A 37 -17.12 -22.10 10.41
C PRO A 37 -18.19 -21.32 9.64
N ASP A 38 -18.30 -20.00 9.86
CA ASP A 38 -19.23 -19.11 9.17
C ASP A 38 -18.69 -18.56 7.83
N GLY A 39 -17.44 -18.91 7.48
CA GLY A 39 -16.78 -18.49 6.25
C GLY A 39 -15.93 -17.23 6.37
N ARG A 40 -15.93 -16.54 7.52
CA ARG A 40 -15.06 -15.39 7.76
C ARG A 40 -13.59 -15.79 7.71
N ILE A 41 -12.75 -15.02 7.03
CA ILE A 41 -11.30 -15.22 7.05
C ILE A 41 -10.73 -14.49 8.25
N GLY A 42 -10.37 -15.25 9.28
CA GLY A 42 -9.75 -14.69 10.49
C GLY A 42 -8.27 -14.37 10.33
N HIS A 43 -7.60 -15.01 9.38
CA HIS A 43 -6.23 -14.70 9.02
C HIS A 43 -5.90 -15.25 7.63
N ALA A 44 -5.15 -14.49 6.85
CA ALA A 44 -4.54 -14.93 5.61
C ALA A 44 -3.19 -14.26 5.38
N GLU A 45 -2.41 -14.88 4.52
CA GLU A 45 -1.11 -14.39 4.07
C GLU A 45 -1.05 -14.47 2.55
N VAL A 46 -0.54 -13.40 1.93
CA VAL A 46 -0.24 -13.35 0.50
C VAL A 46 1.22 -12.97 0.28
N ASP A 47 1.80 -13.54 -0.77
CA ASP A 47 3.10 -13.22 -1.31
C ASP A 47 2.98 -12.14 -2.36
N LEU A 48 3.83 -11.11 -2.25
CA LEU A 48 4.06 -10.06 -3.23
C LEU A 48 5.54 -10.11 -3.63
N ASP A 49 5.87 -10.98 -4.58
CA ASP A 49 7.25 -11.15 -5.09
C ASP A 49 8.30 -11.38 -4.00
N GLY A 50 7.99 -12.21 -3.00
CA GLY A 50 8.85 -12.50 -1.86
C GLY A 50 8.56 -11.66 -0.61
N HIS A 51 7.58 -10.76 -0.67
CA HIS A 51 7.14 -9.95 0.48
C HIS A 51 5.79 -10.43 1.02
N THR A 52 5.76 -10.87 2.28
CA THR A 52 4.51 -11.31 2.92
C THR A 52 3.67 -10.12 3.37
N LEU A 53 2.40 -10.14 2.98
CA LEU A 53 1.35 -9.27 3.50
C LEU A 53 0.32 -10.13 4.24
N MET A 54 0.03 -9.75 5.49
CA MET A 54 -0.99 -10.42 6.30
C MET A 54 -2.31 -9.64 6.22
N LEU A 55 -3.42 -10.35 6.30
CA LEU A 55 -4.74 -9.72 6.40
C LEU A 55 -5.74 -10.57 7.17
N SER A 56 -6.78 -9.92 7.69
CA SER A 56 -7.96 -10.55 8.27
C SER A 56 -9.21 -9.74 7.93
N GLU A 57 -10.37 -10.35 8.18
CA GLU A 57 -11.61 -9.61 8.32
C GLU A 57 -11.73 -8.91 9.68
N GLU A 58 -12.82 -8.16 9.87
CA GLU A 58 -13.05 -7.39 11.09
C GLU A 58 -13.41 -8.26 12.30
N TYR A 59 -12.93 -7.82 13.47
CA TYR A 59 -13.41 -8.24 14.80
C TYR A 59 -13.68 -6.97 15.63
N PRO A 60 -14.82 -6.29 15.42
CA PRO A 60 -15.09 -5.01 16.06
C PRO A 60 -15.07 -5.05 17.59
N ASP A 61 -15.50 -6.18 18.17
CA ASP A 61 -15.51 -6.44 19.62
C ASP A 61 -14.10 -6.57 20.21
N MET A 62 -13.11 -6.91 19.37
CA MET A 62 -11.69 -6.98 19.72
C MET A 62 -10.91 -5.74 19.25
N GLY A 63 -11.59 -4.73 18.70
CA GLY A 63 -10.98 -3.50 18.19
C GLY A 63 -10.31 -3.63 16.82
N VAL A 64 -10.44 -4.77 16.14
CA VAL A 64 -9.90 -4.98 14.78
C VAL A 64 -10.91 -4.46 13.76
N ARG A 65 -10.61 -3.31 13.15
CA ARG A 65 -11.54 -2.56 12.30
C ARG A 65 -10.85 -2.14 11.01
N SER A 66 -11.56 -2.22 9.89
CA SER A 66 -11.04 -1.83 8.59
C SER A 66 -11.00 -0.31 8.44
N PRO A 67 -10.26 0.23 7.44
CA PRO A 67 -10.29 1.64 7.12
C PRO A 67 -11.69 2.18 6.87
N GLU A 68 -12.57 1.37 6.29
CA GLU A 68 -13.93 1.79 5.99
C GLU A 68 -14.79 1.94 7.25
N HIS A 69 -14.65 1.03 8.21
CA HIS A 69 -15.28 1.17 9.52
C HIS A 69 -14.78 2.42 10.24
N LEU A 70 -13.48 2.69 10.17
CA LEU A 70 -12.87 3.84 10.85
C LEU A 70 -13.06 5.17 10.10
N GLY A 71 -13.44 5.14 8.82
CA GLY A 71 -13.45 6.31 7.94
C GLY A 71 -12.05 6.89 7.68
N ALA A 72 -10.98 6.15 7.99
CA ALA A 72 -9.60 6.63 7.92
C ALA A 72 -8.61 5.49 7.69
N THR A 73 -7.50 5.79 7.01
CA THR A 73 -6.35 4.89 6.87
C THR A 73 -5.07 5.64 7.24
N PRO A 74 -4.51 5.43 8.45
CA PRO A 74 -3.35 6.19 8.90
C PRO A 74 -2.03 5.65 8.36
N VAL A 75 -2.03 4.44 7.79
CA VAL A 75 -0.84 3.77 7.26
C VAL A 75 -0.84 3.85 5.74
N THR A 76 0.34 4.06 5.17
CA THR A 76 0.58 3.93 3.74
C THR A 76 1.53 2.78 3.52
N LEU A 77 1.16 1.87 2.63
CA LEU A 77 2.01 0.77 2.19
C LEU A 77 2.77 1.25 0.95
N HIS A 78 4.10 1.17 0.98
CA HIS A 78 4.93 1.55 -0.16
C HIS A 78 5.37 0.31 -0.92
N LEU A 79 5.01 0.25 -2.20
CA LEU A 79 5.56 -0.71 -3.16
C LEU A 79 6.62 0.00 -4.00
N HIS A 80 7.88 -0.40 -3.80
CA HIS A 80 8.97 -0.01 -4.68
C HIS A 80 9.10 -1.05 -5.80
N VAL A 81 8.96 -0.61 -7.05
CA VAL A 81 8.81 -1.51 -8.22
C VAL A 81 9.69 -1.06 -9.38
N ASP A 82 9.73 -1.85 -10.45
CA ASP A 82 10.50 -1.48 -11.66
C ASP A 82 9.74 -0.46 -12.54
N ASP A 83 8.41 -0.55 -12.60
CA ASP A 83 7.55 0.34 -13.40
C ASP A 83 6.29 0.74 -12.60
N ALA A 84 6.34 1.93 -12.01
CA ALA A 84 5.27 2.44 -11.17
C ALA A 84 4.02 2.83 -11.98
N ASP A 85 4.17 3.38 -13.19
CA ASP A 85 3.05 3.74 -14.05
C ASP A 85 2.24 2.50 -14.46
N ALA A 86 2.94 1.43 -14.87
CA ALA A 86 2.31 0.18 -15.27
C ALA A 86 1.55 -0.47 -14.10
N LEU A 87 2.14 -0.50 -12.91
CA LEU A 87 1.50 -1.09 -11.74
C LEU A 87 0.30 -0.26 -11.26
N VAL A 88 0.42 1.08 -11.25
CA VAL A 88 -0.71 1.97 -10.97
C VAL A 88 -1.85 1.74 -11.97
N ALA A 89 -1.55 1.69 -13.27
CA ALA A 89 -2.56 1.41 -14.30
C ALA A 89 -3.26 0.06 -14.06
N ARG A 90 -2.51 -0.99 -13.70
CA ARG A 90 -3.08 -2.32 -13.37
C ARG A 90 -3.95 -2.27 -12.11
N ALA A 91 -3.52 -1.55 -11.08
CA ALA A 91 -4.29 -1.39 -9.85
C ALA A 91 -5.62 -0.65 -10.08
N LEU A 92 -5.62 0.40 -10.90
CA LEU A 92 -6.84 1.10 -11.31
C LEU A 92 -7.78 0.18 -12.10
N ALA A 93 -7.25 -0.58 -13.07
CA ALA A 93 -8.03 -1.55 -13.83
C ALA A 93 -8.63 -2.66 -12.96
N ALA A 94 -7.98 -3.01 -11.85
CA ALA A 94 -8.46 -4.01 -10.90
C ALA A 94 -9.54 -3.48 -9.92
N GLY A 95 -9.81 -2.17 -9.92
CA GLY A 95 -10.82 -1.51 -9.08
C GLY A 95 -10.28 -0.49 -8.07
N GLY A 96 -8.96 -0.23 -8.08
CA GLY A 96 -8.37 0.82 -7.25
C GLY A 96 -8.75 2.22 -7.74
N THR A 97 -8.62 3.21 -6.86
CA THR A 97 -8.89 4.62 -7.17
C THR A 97 -7.61 5.45 -7.05
N LEU A 98 -7.40 6.36 -8.00
CA LEU A 98 -6.22 7.24 -7.98
C LEU A 98 -6.44 8.34 -6.94
N GLU A 99 -5.66 8.31 -5.85
CA GLU A 99 -5.70 9.33 -4.81
C GLU A 99 -4.72 10.48 -5.12
N ARG A 100 -3.53 10.14 -5.64
CA ARG A 100 -2.55 11.11 -6.13
C ARG A 100 -1.97 10.63 -7.45
N GLY A 101 -2.00 11.50 -8.47
CA GLY A 101 -1.46 11.21 -9.79
C GLY A 101 0.06 11.04 -9.80
N MET A 102 0.55 10.30 -10.81
CA MET A 102 1.97 10.02 -11.01
C MET A 102 2.79 11.31 -11.17
N GLN A 103 3.84 11.44 -10.37
CA GLN A 103 4.72 12.61 -10.37
C GLN A 103 6.17 12.20 -10.14
N ASP A 104 7.08 12.98 -10.70
CA ASP A 104 8.50 12.90 -10.39
C ASP A 104 8.78 13.75 -9.15
N HIS A 105 9.41 13.16 -8.16
CA HIS A 105 9.61 13.78 -6.87
C HIS A 105 11.05 14.25 -6.67
N PHE A 106 11.21 15.25 -5.81
CA PHE A 106 12.51 15.87 -5.53
C PHE A 106 13.58 14.89 -5.01
N TYR A 107 13.15 13.76 -4.46
CA TYR A 107 13.99 12.69 -3.92
C TYR A 107 14.36 11.61 -4.95
N GLY A 108 14.14 11.86 -6.25
CA GLY A 108 14.63 10.99 -7.32
C GLY A 108 13.78 9.75 -7.57
N GLU A 109 12.52 9.78 -7.15
CA GLU A 109 11.54 8.73 -7.46
C GLU A 109 10.39 9.29 -8.27
N ARG A 110 9.81 8.43 -9.09
CA ARG A 110 8.51 8.67 -9.71
C ARG A 110 7.47 7.80 -9.01
N SER A 111 6.40 8.41 -8.53
CA SER A 111 5.39 7.70 -7.74
C SER A 111 3.98 8.25 -7.88
N GLY A 112 3.00 7.40 -7.57
CA GLY A 112 1.59 7.75 -7.45
C GLY A 112 0.97 7.08 -6.23
N THR A 113 -0.22 7.53 -5.82
CA THR A 113 -0.96 6.91 -4.71
C THR A 113 -2.28 6.36 -5.20
N VAL A 114 -2.53 5.08 -4.92
CA VAL A 114 -3.79 4.39 -5.17
C VAL A 114 -4.43 4.04 -3.82
N ARG A 115 -5.75 4.20 -3.74
CA ARG A 115 -6.56 3.64 -2.66
C ARG A 115 -7.24 2.39 -3.18
N ASP A 116 -7.05 1.28 -2.47
CA ASP A 116 -7.72 0.02 -2.85
C ASP A 116 -9.21 0.03 -2.49
N PRO A 117 -10.01 -0.95 -2.97
CA PRO A 117 -11.45 -1.01 -2.68
C PRO A 117 -11.80 -1.17 -1.19
N PHE A 118 -10.83 -1.51 -0.34
CA PHE A 118 -10.99 -1.76 1.09
C PHE A 118 -10.52 -0.57 1.94
N GLY A 119 -10.10 0.51 1.27
CA GLY A 119 -9.74 1.78 1.87
C GLY A 119 -8.28 1.89 2.31
N HIS A 120 -7.42 0.92 2.02
CA HIS A 120 -5.98 1.04 2.32
C HIS A 120 -5.27 1.89 1.27
N ARG A 121 -4.23 2.59 1.72
CA ARG A 121 -3.47 3.55 0.93
C ARG A 121 -2.15 2.95 0.47
N TRP A 122 -1.94 2.93 -0.84
CA TRP A 122 -0.77 2.36 -1.50
C TRP A 122 0.00 3.47 -2.21
N LEU A 123 1.23 3.74 -1.76
CA LEU A 123 2.22 4.51 -2.53
C LEU A 123 2.93 3.52 -3.43
N ILE A 124 3.00 3.79 -4.73
CA ILE A 124 3.66 2.93 -5.71
C ILE A 124 4.69 3.78 -6.43
N GLY A 125 5.96 3.40 -6.33
CA GLY A 125 7.06 4.20 -6.83
C GLY A 125 8.23 3.39 -7.36
N HIS A 126 9.06 4.05 -8.15
CA HIS A 126 10.34 3.52 -8.63
C HIS A 126 11.40 4.61 -8.69
N ALA A 127 12.67 4.22 -8.60
CA ALA A 127 13.79 5.16 -8.70
C ALA A 127 13.96 5.65 -10.16
N ILE A 128 14.14 6.95 -10.34
CA ILE A 128 14.46 7.59 -11.63
C ILE A 128 15.85 8.23 -11.63
N GLU A 129 16.36 8.63 -10.47
CA GLU A 129 17.74 9.08 -10.28
C GLU A 129 18.24 8.80 -8.86
N SER A 130 19.55 8.64 -8.69
CA SER A 130 20.17 8.54 -7.36
C SER A 130 20.50 9.94 -6.83
N VAL A 131 19.86 10.35 -5.73
CA VAL A 131 20.07 11.65 -5.09
C VAL A 131 20.71 11.44 -3.72
N THR A 132 21.73 12.23 -3.36
CA THR A 132 22.32 12.12 -2.01
C THR A 132 21.38 12.71 -0.96
N PRO A 133 21.43 12.27 0.31
CA PRO A 133 20.62 12.84 1.37
C PRO A 133 20.75 14.36 1.50
N GLU A 134 21.96 14.91 1.30
CA GLU A 134 22.21 16.35 1.36
C GLU A 134 21.49 17.09 0.22
N GLU A 135 21.52 16.53 -0.99
CA GLU A 135 20.84 17.10 -2.14
C GLU A 135 19.32 16.96 -2.02
N MET A 136 18.82 15.83 -1.52
CA MET A 136 17.40 15.67 -1.18
C MET A 136 16.94 16.74 -0.19
N GLN A 137 17.71 16.97 0.88
CA GLN A 137 17.42 17.99 1.89
C GLN A 137 17.45 19.40 1.30
N ARG A 138 18.45 19.72 0.46
CA ARG A 138 18.53 21.01 -0.25
C ARG A 138 17.30 21.26 -1.11
N ARG A 139 16.90 20.27 -1.91
CA ARG A 139 15.71 20.34 -2.78
C ARG A 139 14.42 20.48 -1.94
N TYR A 140 14.30 19.72 -0.85
CA TYR A 140 13.15 19.78 0.07
C TYR A 140 12.99 21.17 0.70
N THR A 141 14.06 21.74 1.25
CA THR A 141 14.06 23.10 1.80
C THR A 141 13.65 24.13 0.73
N GLY A 142 14.11 23.95 -0.51
CA GLY A 142 13.75 24.82 -1.64
C GLY A 142 12.26 24.81 -2.01
N LEU A 143 11.50 23.77 -1.67
CA LEU A 143 10.05 23.72 -1.91
C LEU A 143 9.29 24.74 -1.04
N PHE A 144 9.72 24.92 0.21
CA PHE A 144 9.07 25.84 1.15
C PHE A 144 9.40 27.31 0.86
N ALA A 145 10.64 27.61 0.46
CA ALA A 145 11.03 28.97 0.08
C ALA A 145 10.25 29.49 -1.15
N LYS A 146 9.88 28.59 -2.08
CA LYS A 146 9.04 28.95 -3.24
C LYS A 146 7.59 29.20 -2.86
N ALA A 147 7.05 28.47 -1.88
CA ALA A 147 5.68 28.62 -1.42
C ALA A 147 5.41 29.97 -0.72
N GLU A 148 6.44 30.61 -0.15
CA GLU A 148 6.33 31.94 0.47
C GLU A 148 6.37 33.10 -0.54
N THR A 149 6.70 32.83 -1.80
CA THR A 149 6.84 33.86 -2.86
C THR A 149 5.66 33.88 -3.84
N THR A 150 4.63 33.04 -3.61
CA THR A 150 3.41 32.95 -4.43
C THR A 150 2.19 33.34 -3.59
#